data_AF-A0A814IHZ9-F1
#
_entry.id   AF-A0A814IHZ9-F1
#
_cell.length_a   1.000
_cell.length_b   1.000
_cell.length_c   1.000
_cell.angle_alpha   90.00
_cell.angle_beta   90.00
_cell.angle_gamma   90.00
#
_symmetry.space_group_name_H-M   'P 1'
#
loop_
_entity.id
_entity.type
_entity.pdbx_description
1 polymer ?
#
loop_
_entity_poly.entity_id
_entity_poly.type
_entity_poly.pdbx_seq_one_letter_code
_entity_poly.pdbx_strand_id
1 'polypeptide(L)'
;MTDSTILSFTTSNRGKPMLIYSGYVYRLKKSTKKVKYWVCQSNSCAANVHTNANDQFIKANGRHQHLPAPERIELRDLKHTVKKRVENETTSVPKIYEEELARSNLSAAALILAPLAPDAKSVLNRVRRNITPPIPTSSDFDIPDFYRQTLNDLPCVISLLSGKSTDIYIQLLSELEYHPERLNMKFEPRHVMSDFEMSLIKAIKQKFPVSMHHGCYFQYCQSLYKQVQRLGLATAYLDDESTRLSCRSTMALALLPIELIEEAVKLLEDDSLPEMANFFKYFKYQWLTRVPPKYWNVSTLEFRTNNFAEGELLPCLEKCISVFSHTGWHNKFNNRVDKTHPNIWRLFECLQREELSFRQQLGKINCGMQKKTNDTCCSIRTQIVTLTKRHEQKQITLLEFIHGLSMIVAQNSAIVL
;
A
#
# COMPACT_ATOMS: atom_id res chain seq x y z
N MET A 1 -2.69 -10.92 60.95
CA MET A 1 -2.54 -10.00 59.79
C MET A 1 -3.80 -10.15 58.96
N THR A 2 -4.59 -9.09 58.87
CA THR A 2 -5.89 -9.08 58.18
C THR A 2 -5.66 -9.21 56.67
N ASP A 3 -6.00 -10.36 56.09
CA ASP A 3 -6.09 -10.55 54.64
C ASP A 3 -7.17 -9.60 54.09
N SER A 4 -6.75 -8.41 53.69
CA SER A 4 -7.57 -7.47 52.92
C SER A 4 -7.78 -8.07 51.54
N THR A 5 -8.75 -8.97 51.44
CA THR A 5 -9.17 -9.58 50.19
C THR A 5 -9.76 -8.50 49.30
N ILE A 6 -9.04 -8.14 48.24
CA ILE A 6 -9.44 -7.07 47.31
C ILE A 6 -10.68 -7.53 46.54
N LEU A 7 -11.71 -6.67 46.55
CA LEU A 7 -12.94 -6.85 45.80
C LEU A 7 -12.81 -6.12 44.46
N SER A 8 -12.98 -6.83 43.34
CA SER A 8 -12.89 -6.24 42.00
C SER A 8 -14.05 -6.66 41.10
N PHE A 9 -14.27 -5.90 40.03
CA PHE A 9 -15.39 -6.12 39.10
C PHE A 9 -14.87 -6.36 37.69
N THR A 10 -15.52 -7.29 37.00
CA THR A 10 -15.30 -7.58 35.58
C THR A 10 -16.64 -7.71 34.88
N THR A 11 -16.65 -8.00 33.58
CA THR A 11 -17.89 -8.17 32.79
C THR A 11 -17.93 -9.51 32.07
N SER A 12 -19.13 -10.05 31.87
CA SER A 12 -19.35 -11.28 31.11
C SER A 12 -19.19 -11.07 29.61
N ASN A 13 -19.12 -12.16 28.82
CA ASN A 13 -19.09 -12.08 27.36
C ASN A 13 -20.29 -11.31 26.74
N ARG A 14 -21.39 -11.11 27.49
CA ARG A 14 -22.58 -10.35 27.10
C ARG A 14 -22.69 -8.99 27.81
N GLY A 15 -21.61 -8.47 28.40
CA GLY A 15 -21.57 -7.16 29.06
C GLY A 15 -22.20 -7.09 30.46
N LYS A 16 -22.76 -8.19 30.99
CA LYS A 16 -23.32 -8.20 32.36
C LYS A 16 -22.21 -8.11 33.42
N PRO A 17 -22.40 -7.41 34.54
CA PRO A 17 -21.40 -7.26 35.59
C PRO A 17 -21.15 -8.60 36.31
N MET A 18 -19.89 -8.83 36.69
CA MET A 18 -19.42 -9.96 37.48
C MET A 18 -18.49 -9.47 38.59
N LEU A 19 -18.54 -10.16 39.72
CA LEU A 19 -17.76 -9.83 40.91
C LEU A 19 -16.61 -10.83 41.06
N ILE A 20 -15.44 -10.36 41.43
CA ILE A 20 -14.27 -11.17 41.78
C ILE A 20 -14.00 -10.97 43.27
N TYR A 21 -13.97 -12.07 44.01
CA TYR A 21 -13.69 -12.06 45.44
C TYR A 21 -12.94 -13.34 45.83
N SER A 22 -11.81 -13.20 46.52
CA SER A 22 -10.91 -14.31 46.90
C SER A 22 -10.48 -15.22 45.72
N GLY A 23 -10.29 -14.66 44.52
CA GLY A 23 -9.92 -15.43 43.32
C GLY A 23 -11.07 -16.22 42.67
N TYR A 24 -12.30 -16.05 43.15
CA TYR A 24 -13.50 -16.66 42.59
C TYR A 24 -14.38 -15.65 41.87
N VAL A 25 -15.05 -16.10 40.81
CA VAL A 25 -15.95 -15.27 39.98
C VAL A 25 -17.41 -15.52 40.36
N TYR A 26 -18.15 -14.45 40.57
CA TYR A 26 -19.58 -14.48 40.90
C TYR A 26 -20.41 -13.71 39.87
N ARG A 27 -21.59 -14.26 39.55
CA ARG A 27 -22.58 -13.67 38.66
C ARG A 27 -23.67 -12.98 39.48
N LEU A 28 -24.15 -11.82 39.04
CA LEU A 28 -25.25 -11.12 39.68
C LEU A 28 -26.54 -11.94 39.56
N LYS A 29 -27.13 -12.32 40.70
CA LYS A 29 -28.42 -13.05 40.75
C LYS A 29 -29.60 -12.10 40.87
N LYS A 30 -29.51 -11.12 41.77
CA LYS A 30 -30.55 -10.09 41.99
C LYS A 30 -29.94 -8.82 42.56
N SER A 31 -30.55 -7.68 42.27
CA SER A 31 -30.20 -6.38 42.83
C SER A 31 -31.44 -5.76 43.48
N THR A 32 -31.29 -5.27 44.70
CA THR A 32 -32.32 -4.51 45.43
C THR A 32 -31.81 -3.09 45.67
N LYS A 33 -32.67 -2.16 46.11
CA LYS A 33 -32.25 -0.76 46.39
C LYS A 33 -31.10 -0.65 47.40
N LYS A 34 -30.88 -1.65 48.26
CA LYS A 34 -29.85 -1.63 49.31
C LYS A 34 -28.72 -2.65 49.09
N VAL A 35 -29.00 -3.79 48.45
CA VAL A 35 -28.07 -4.93 48.38
C VAL A 35 -28.09 -5.60 47.01
N LYS A 36 -26.91 -5.93 46.48
CA LYS A 36 -26.68 -6.78 45.31
C LYS A 36 -26.26 -8.18 45.77
N TYR A 37 -26.85 -9.21 45.17
CA TYR A 37 -26.63 -10.61 45.53
C TYR A 37 -25.93 -11.34 44.38
N TRP A 38 -24.79 -11.92 44.67
CA TRP A 38 -23.89 -12.57 43.72
C TRP A 38 -23.77 -14.06 44.04
N VAL A 39 -23.79 -14.92 43.04
CA VAL A 39 -23.63 -16.39 43.19
C VAL A 39 -22.45 -16.87 42.38
N CYS A 40 -21.76 -17.91 42.86
CA CYS A 40 -20.59 -18.46 42.18
C CYS A 40 -20.90 -18.82 40.72
N GLN A 41 -19.93 -18.61 39.84
CA GLN A 41 -20.08 -18.93 38.43
C GLN A 41 -20.24 -20.45 38.19
N SER A 42 -19.60 -21.30 39.00
CA SER A 42 -19.73 -22.75 38.84
C SER A 42 -21.14 -23.21 39.22
N ASN A 43 -21.82 -23.92 38.31
CA ASN A 43 -23.19 -24.40 38.54
C ASN A 43 -23.27 -25.41 39.71
N SER A 44 -22.16 -26.08 40.02
CA SER A 44 -22.04 -27.02 41.15
C SER A 44 -21.64 -26.35 42.47
N CYS A 45 -21.52 -25.01 42.52
CA CYS A 45 -21.10 -24.29 43.72
C CYS A 45 -22.21 -23.41 44.29
N ALA A 46 -22.49 -23.57 45.59
CA ALA A 46 -23.51 -22.81 46.31
C ALA A 46 -23.00 -21.50 46.94
N ALA A 47 -21.72 -21.17 46.77
CA ALA A 47 -21.12 -19.97 47.36
C ALA A 47 -21.76 -18.68 46.82
N ASN A 48 -21.98 -17.71 47.69
CA ASN A 48 -22.59 -16.43 47.38
C ASN A 48 -21.93 -15.27 48.12
N VAL A 49 -21.98 -14.09 47.51
CA VAL A 49 -21.42 -12.85 48.07
C VAL A 49 -22.46 -11.75 47.95
N HIS A 50 -22.55 -10.87 48.95
CA HIS A 50 -23.46 -9.75 48.97
C HIS A 50 -22.64 -8.45 49.00
N THR A 51 -22.98 -7.51 48.13
CA THR A 51 -22.43 -6.14 48.15
C THR A 51 -23.54 -5.12 48.37
N ASN A 52 -23.20 -3.93 48.88
CA ASN A 52 -24.17 -2.84 48.98
C ASN A 52 -24.46 -2.22 47.60
N ALA A 53 -25.39 -1.26 47.54
CA ALA A 53 -25.70 -0.56 46.29
C ALA A 53 -24.48 0.13 45.65
N ASN A 54 -23.52 0.56 46.50
CA ASN A 54 -22.25 1.19 46.13
C ASN A 54 -21.10 0.20 45.95
N ASP A 55 -21.39 -1.08 45.73
CA ASP A 55 -20.40 -2.11 45.39
C ASP A 55 -19.35 -2.42 46.47
N GLN A 56 -19.62 -2.07 47.73
CA GLN A 56 -18.79 -2.45 48.88
C GLN A 56 -19.22 -3.80 49.45
N PHE A 57 -18.27 -4.55 49.99
CA PHE A 57 -18.49 -5.86 50.59
C PHE A 57 -19.45 -5.80 51.79
N ILE A 58 -20.43 -6.71 51.85
CA ILE A 58 -21.28 -6.92 53.03
C ILE A 58 -20.96 -8.27 53.68
N LYS A 59 -21.11 -9.38 52.93
CA LYS A 59 -20.88 -10.74 53.46
C LYS A 59 -20.65 -11.76 52.34
N ALA A 60 -19.92 -12.83 52.66
CA ALA A 60 -19.76 -14.01 51.81
C ALA A 60 -20.25 -15.26 52.57
N ASN A 61 -21.00 -16.15 51.90
CA ASN A 61 -21.50 -17.39 52.49
C ASN A 61 -21.21 -18.58 51.57
N GLY A 62 -21.04 -19.76 52.17
CA GLY A 62 -20.80 -21.03 51.48
C GLY A 62 -19.31 -21.30 51.21
N ARG A 63 -18.92 -22.58 51.23
CA ARG A 63 -17.57 -23.04 50.89
C ARG A 63 -17.51 -23.40 49.40
N HIS A 64 -16.41 -23.05 48.74
CA HIS A 64 -16.16 -23.46 47.36
C HIS A 64 -15.75 -24.94 47.31
N GLN A 65 -16.35 -25.71 46.40
CA GLN A 65 -16.00 -27.11 46.14
C GLN A 65 -15.12 -27.26 44.90
N HIS A 66 -14.48 -26.16 44.49
CA HIS A 66 -13.56 -26.12 43.36
C HIS A 66 -12.44 -25.13 43.66
N LEU A 67 -11.33 -25.32 42.95
CA LEU A 67 -10.20 -24.41 43.04
C LEU A 67 -10.53 -23.06 42.39
N PRO A 68 -9.92 -21.97 42.88
CA PRO A 68 -9.94 -20.69 42.18
C PRO A 68 -9.17 -20.84 40.87
N ALA A 69 -9.60 -20.10 39.84
CA ALA A 69 -9.01 -20.13 38.50
C ALA A 69 -8.60 -18.70 38.09
N PRO A 70 -7.60 -18.11 38.76
CA PRO A 70 -7.16 -16.73 38.51
C PRO A 70 -6.72 -16.50 37.07
N GLU A 71 -6.11 -17.51 36.43
CA GLU A 71 -5.66 -17.46 35.04
C GLU A 71 -6.82 -17.20 34.06
N ARG A 72 -8.03 -17.71 34.37
CA ARG A 72 -9.24 -17.44 33.57
C ARG A 72 -9.78 -16.03 33.76
N ILE A 73 -9.48 -15.39 34.88
CA ILE A 73 -9.84 -14.01 35.16
C ILE A 73 -8.93 -13.09 34.35
N GLU A 74 -7.62 -13.31 34.43
CA GLU A 74 -6.61 -12.56 33.66
C GLU A 74 -6.90 -12.60 32.16
N LEU A 75 -7.16 -13.79 31.59
CA LEU A 75 -7.51 -13.95 30.18
C LEU A 75 -8.81 -13.24 29.80
N ARG A 76 -9.75 -13.10 30.74
CA ARG A 76 -11.00 -12.38 30.49
C ARG A 76 -10.77 -10.88 30.42
N ASP A 77 -9.96 -10.35 31.33
CA ASP A 77 -9.64 -8.92 31.35
C ASP A 77 -8.80 -8.54 30.12
N LEU A 78 -7.83 -9.38 29.72
CA LEU A 78 -7.15 -9.26 28.42
C LEU A 78 -8.16 -9.19 27.28
N LYS A 79 -9.07 -10.17 27.19
CA LYS A 79 -10.06 -10.23 26.10
C LYS A 79 -10.96 -8.99 26.08
N HIS A 80 -11.32 -8.45 27.25
CA HIS A 80 -12.11 -7.23 27.36
C HIS A 80 -11.35 -6.01 26.82
N THR A 81 -10.09 -5.85 27.22
CA THR A 81 -9.22 -4.76 26.75
C THR A 81 -8.98 -4.87 25.23
N VAL A 82 -8.65 -6.06 24.73
CA VAL A 82 -8.47 -6.31 23.30
C VAL A 82 -9.73 -5.98 22.52
N LYS A 83 -10.92 -6.39 23.01
CA LYS A 83 -12.19 -6.04 22.36
C LYS A 83 -12.36 -4.53 22.27
N LYS A 84 -12.20 -3.80 23.38
CA LYS A 84 -12.28 -2.34 23.38
C LYS A 84 -11.31 -1.69 22.40
N ARG A 85 -10.08 -2.19 22.28
CA ARG A 85 -9.11 -1.70 21.28
C ARG A 85 -9.54 -2.00 19.86
N VAL A 86 -10.03 -3.21 19.59
CA VAL A 86 -10.56 -3.61 18.27
C VAL A 86 -11.75 -2.74 17.85
N GLU A 87 -12.55 -2.27 18.79
CA GLU A 87 -13.68 -1.37 18.54
C GLU A 87 -13.25 0.07 18.17
N ASN A 88 -12.10 0.52 18.67
CA ASN A 88 -11.64 1.91 18.56
C ASN A 88 -10.44 2.13 17.62
N GLU A 89 -9.76 1.06 17.18
CA GLU A 89 -8.56 1.13 16.35
C GLU A 89 -8.76 0.41 15.00
N THR A 90 -7.97 0.77 13.97
CA THR A 90 -7.90 0.10 12.64
C THR A 90 -6.69 -0.80 12.42
N THR A 91 -5.86 -0.93 13.45
CA THR A 91 -4.70 -1.84 13.45
C THR A 91 -5.15 -3.28 13.20
N SER A 92 -4.24 -4.11 12.69
CA SER A 92 -4.53 -5.51 12.41
C SER A 92 -4.94 -6.22 13.70
N VAL A 93 -6.03 -6.98 13.70
CA VAL A 93 -6.52 -7.68 14.92
C VAL A 93 -5.45 -8.58 15.56
N PRO A 94 -4.68 -9.39 14.79
CA PRO A 94 -3.52 -10.10 15.34
C PRO A 94 -2.51 -9.20 16.03
N LYS A 95 -2.19 -8.05 15.45
CA LYS A 95 -1.24 -7.07 16.01
C LYS A 95 -1.77 -6.47 17.32
N ILE A 96 -3.06 -6.08 17.37
CA ILE A 96 -3.69 -5.59 18.61
C ILE A 96 -3.57 -6.65 19.71
N TYR A 97 -3.86 -7.91 19.37
CA TYR A 97 -3.82 -9.02 20.33
C TYR A 97 -2.40 -9.27 20.85
N GLU A 98 -1.41 -9.33 19.97
CA GLU A 98 0.00 -9.55 20.32
C GLU A 98 0.56 -8.38 21.17
N GLU A 99 0.27 -7.13 20.80
CA GLU A 99 0.67 -5.95 21.57
C GLU A 99 0.05 -5.93 22.97
N GLU A 100 -1.25 -6.24 23.08
CA GLU A 100 -1.91 -6.34 24.38
C GLU A 100 -1.37 -7.50 25.20
N LEU A 101 -1.12 -8.66 24.59
CA LEU A 101 -0.55 -9.82 25.27
C LEU A 101 0.83 -9.49 25.83
N ALA A 102 1.66 -8.77 25.07
CA ALA A 102 2.99 -8.30 25.51
C ALA A 102 2.92 -7.19 26.58
N ARG A 103 1.88 -6.34 26.53
CA ARG A 103 1.65 -5.28 27.53
C ARG A 103 1.06 -5.81 28.83
N SER A 104 0.35 -6.94 28.77
CA SER A 104 -0.34 -7.55 29.90
C SER A 104 0.65 -8.31 30.78
N ASN A 105 0.65 -8.04 32.09
CA ASN A 105 1.41 -8.81 33.07
C ASN A 105 0.67 -10.11 33.43
N LEU A 106 0.48 -11.00 32.45
CA LEU A 106 -0.18 -12.29 32.65
C LEU A 106 0.71 -13.27 33.40
N SER A 107 0.10 -14.11 34.24
CA SER A 107 0.78 -15.24 34.86
C SER A 107 1.21 -16.28 33.82
N ALA A 108 2.23 -17.09 34.13
CA ALA A 108 2.69 -18.16 33.25
C ALA A 108 1.57 -19.15 32.88
N ALA A 109 0.67 -19.46 33.84
CA ALA A 109 -0.50 -20.31 33.60
C ALA A 109 -1.50 -19.66 32.63
N ALA A 110 -1.73 -18.35 32.72
CA ALA A 110 -2.59 -17.63 31.79
C ALA A 110 -1.98 -17.56 30.38
N LEU A 111 -0.67 -17.35 30.25
CA LEU A 111 0.02 -17.33 28.96
C LEU A 111 -0.09 -18.66 28.21
N ILE A 112 0.03 -19.79 28.90
CA ILE A 112 -0.11 -21.13 28.31
C ILE A 112 -1.55 -21.37 27.80
N LEU A 113 -2.55 -20.83 28.49
CA LEU A 113 -3.96 -20.96 28.12
C LEU A 113 -4.45 -19.88 27.14
N ALA A 114 -3.66 -18.84 26.91
CA ALA A 114 -4.01 -17.77 25.99
C ALA A 114 -4.09 -18.34 24.57
N PRO A 115 -5.17 -18.07 23.81
CA PRO A 115 -5.22 -18.50 22.41
C PRO A 115 -4.09 -17.83 21.62
N LEU A 116 -3.60 -18.51 20.59
CA LEU A 116 -2.69 -17.87 19.64
C LEU A 116 -3.46 -16.81 18.84
N ALA A 117 -2.74 -15.79 18.34
CA ALA A 117 -3.34 -14.69 17.58
C ALA A 117 -4.22 -15.15 16.40
N PRO A 118 -3.88 -16.22 15.63
CA PRO A 118 -4.74 -16.75 14.58
C PRO A 118 -6.10 -17.26 15.08
N ASP A 119 -6.14 -17.88 16.26
CA ASP A 119 -7.36 -18.46 16.84
C ASP A 119 -8.27 -17.36 17.40
N ALA A 120 -7.68 -16.34 18.02
CA ALA A 120 -8.40 -15.18 18.53
C ALA A 120 -8.99 -14.29 17.40
N LYS A 121 -8.36 -14.31 16.21
CA LYS A 121 -8.69 -13.48 15.05
C LYS A 121 -10.17 -13.57 14.64
N SER A 122 -10.76 -14.76 14.59
CA SER A 122 -12.13 -14.97 14.09
C SER A 122 -13.19 -14.30 14.98
N VAL A 123 -13.04 -14.44 16.30
CA VAL A 123 -13.93 -13.87 17.32
C VAL A 123 -13.79 -12.35 17.37
N LEU A 124 -12.56 -11.85 17.34
CA LEU A 124 -12.28 -10.41 17.40
C LEU A 124 -12.69 -9.69 16.11
N ASN A 125 -12.49 -10.31 14.94
CA ASN A 125 -13.02 -9.79 13.67
C ASN A 125 -14.55 -9.76 13.64
N ARG A 126 -15.24 -10.62 14.38
CA ARG A 126 -16.71 -10.54 14.53
C ARG A 126 -17.14 -9.31 15.31
N VAL A 127 -16.38 -8.92 16.34
CA VAL A 127 -16.61 -7.67 17.08
C VAL A 127 -16.43 -6.48 16.15
N ARG A 128 -15.33 -6.45 15.38
CA ARG A 128 -15.09 -5.40 14.38
C ARG A 128 -16.21 -5.32 13.35
N ARG A 129 -16.70 -6.45 12.85
CA ARG A 129 -17.82 -6.52 11.89
C ARG A 129 -19.13 -5.92 12.38
N ASN A 130 -19.38 -5.90 13.70
CA ASN A 130 -20.59 -5.27 14.25
C ASN A 130 -20.52 -3.74 14.22
N ILE A 131 -19.32 -3.17 14.10
CA ILE A 131 -19.07 -1.72 14.02
C ILE A 131 -18.76 -1.31 12.58
N THR A 132 -18.23 -2.24 11.78
CA THR A 132 -17.96 -2.00 10.36
C THR A 132 -19.29 -1.73 9.65
N PRO A 133 -19.41 -0.65 8.86
CA PRO A 133 -20.64 -0.37 8.14
C PRO A 133 -21.01 -1.54 7.20
N PRO A 134 -22.29 -1.70 6.87
CA PRO A 134 -22.72 -2.68 5.89
C PRO A 134 -21.95 -2.48 4.58
N ILE A 135 -21.62 -3.57 3.89
CA ILE A 135 -20.96 -3.47 2.58
C ILE A 135 -21.94 -2.76 1.63
N PRO A 136 -21.53 -1.64 0.99
CA PRO A 136 -22.39 -0.93 0.05
C PRO A 136 -22.80 -1.83 -1.11
N THR A 137 -24.06 -1.76 -1.49
CA THR A 137 -24.62 -2.48 -2.64
C THR A 137 -24.61 -1.64 -3.92
N SER A 138 -24.32 -0.35 -3.79
CA SER A 138 -24.30 0.62 -4.89
C SER A 138 -23.02 1.46 -4.81
N SER A 139 -22.66 2.12 -5.91
CA SER A 139 -21.54 3.08 -5.96
C SER A 139 -21.87 4.41 -5.27
N ASP A 140 -23.14 4.69 -5.04
CA ASP A 140 -23.62 5.84 -4.28
C ASP A 140 -23.81 5.43 -2.81
N PHE A 141 -22.82 5.75 -1.99
CA PHE A 141 -22.86 5.49 -0.55
C PHE A 141 -21.99 6.48 0.22
N ASP A 142 -22.42 6.79 1.44
CA ASP A 142 -21.64 7.61 2.35
C ASP A 142 -20.46 6.83 2.92
N ILE A 143 -19.25 7.32 2.66
CA ILE A 143 -18.03 6.88 3.35
C ILE A 143 -18.09 7.41 4.80
N PRO A 144 -18.04 6.58 5.86
CA PRO A 144 -18.04 7.09 7.23
C PRO A 144 -16.84 7.99 7.54
N ASP A 145 -17.00 8.95 8.44
CA ASP A 145 -15.98 9.96 8.77
C ASP A 145 -14.62 9.36 9.15
N PHE A 146 -14.62 8.23 9.86
CA PHE A 146 -13.41 7.50 10.22
C PHE A 146 -12.56 7.09 8.98
N TYR A 147 -13.20 6.81 7.83
CA TYR A 147 -12.52 6.52 6.56
C TYR A 147 -12.26 7.77 5.70
N ARG A 148 -12.90 8.90 6.02
CA ARG A 148 -12.70 10.20 5.33
C ARG A 148 -11.49 10.97 5.84
N GLN A 149 -10.97 10.63 7.02
CA GLN A 149 -9.81 11.32 7.59
C GLN A 149 -8.51 10.86 6.93
N THR A 150 -7.91 11.78 6.17
CA THR A 150 -6.51 11.74 5.75
C THR A 150 -5.73 12.79 6.54
N LEU A 151 -4.54 12.46 7.01
CA LEU A 151 -3.66 13.43 7.67
C LEU A 151 -3.03 14.32 6.59
N ASN A 152 -3.27 15.62 6.64
CA ASN A 152 -2.87 16.58 5.61
C ASN A 152 -1.35 16.64 5.35
N ASP A 153 -1.03 17.03 4.10
CA ASP A 153 0.01 17.99 3.65
C ASP A 153 0.64 17.62 2.30
N LEU A 154 0.20 16.55 1.62
CA LEU A 154 0.54 16.32 0.21
C LEU A 154 -0.64 15.81 -0.62
N PRO A 155 -0.88 16.38 -1.83
CA PRO A 155 -1.96 15.94 -2.69
C PRO A 155 -1.61 14.60 -3.33
N CYS A 156 -2.15 13.51 -2.79
CA CYS A 156 -2.22 12.22 -3.46
C CYS A 156 -3.69 11.89 -3.69
N VAL A 157 -4.10 11.79 -4.96
CA VAL A 157 -5.47 11.41 -5.29
C VAL A 157 -5.49 9.98 -5.79
N ILE A 158 -6.31 9.16 -5.14
CA ILE A 158 -6.59 7.78 -5.53
C ILE A 158 -8.04 7.72 -5.96
N SER A 159 -8.29 7.20 -7.15
CA SER A 159 -9.61 7.21 -7.76
C SER A 159 -9.97 5.81 -8.25
N LEU A 160 -11.17 5.37 -7.86
CA LEU A 160 -11.77 4.13 -8.36
C LEU A 160 -12.67 4.49 -9.53
N LEU A 161 -12.22 4.12 -10.73
CA LEU A 161 -12.94 4.44 -11.97
C LEU A 161 -13.78 3.24 -12.41
N SER A 162 -14.96 3.52 -12.95
CA SER A 162 -15.86 2.50 -13.51
C SER A 162 -15.35 1.90 -14.83
N GLY A 163 -14.33 2.50 -15.42
CA GLY A 163 -13.77 2.08 -16.69
C GLY A 163 -12.56 2.92 -17.10
N LYS A 164 -12.18 2.79 -18.37
CA LYS A 164 -10.94 3.33 -18.95
C LYS A 164 -11.19 4.18 -20.21
N SER A 165 -12.38 4.77 -20.34
CA SER A 165 -12.71 5.62 -21.49
C SER A 165 -12.17 7.04 -21.32
N THR A 166 -12.03 7.76 -22.42
CA THR A 166 -11.62 9.17 -22.40
C THR A 166 -12.58 10.01 -21.55
N ASP A 167 -13.89 9.78 -21.65
CA ASP A 167 -14.89 10.55 -20.90
C ASP A 167 -14.77 10.34 -19.39
N ILE A 168 -14.50 9.11 -18.95
CA ILE A 168 -14.29 8.79 -17.53
C ILE A 168 -13.05 9.52 -16.99
N TYR A 169 -11.96 9.56 -17.76
CA TYR A 169 -10.77 10.33 -17.36
C TYR A 169 -11.02 11.84 -17.38
N ILE A 170 -11.80 12.36 -18.32
CA ILE A 170 -12.17 13.78 -18.34
C ILE A 170 -12.99 14.14 -17.10
N GLN A 171 -13.93 13.28 -16.69
CA GLN A 171 -14.69 13.47 -15.46
C GLN A 171 -13.76 13.51 -14.25
N LEU A 172 -12.86 12.53 -14.10
CA LEU A 172 -11.85 12.52 -13.04
C LEU A 172 -11.05 13.82 -13.01
N LEU A 173 -10.48 14.24 -14.15
CA LEU A 173 -9.66 15.45 -14.22
C LEU A 173 -10.47 16.72 -13.93
N SER A 174 -11.78 16.74 -14.25
CA SER A 174 -12.68 17.84 -13.90
C SER A 174 -12.93 17.93 -12.40
N GLU A 175 -13.11 16.80 -11.73
CA GLU A 175 -13.27 16.76 -10.27
C GLU A 175 -12.02 17.29 -9.53
N LEU A 176 -10.83 16.99 -10.07
CA LEU A 176 -9.58 17.52 -9.54
C LEU A 176 -9.44 19.03 -9.73
N GLU A 177 -9.94 19.54 -10.86
CA GLU A 177 -9.96 20.97 -11.19
C GLU A 177 -10.98 21.75 -10.35
N TYR A 178 -12.14 21.14 -10.03
CA TYR A 178 -13.24 21.79 -9.33
C TYR A 178 -13.07 21.86 -7.80
N HIS A 179 -12.15 21.07 -7.24
CA HIS A 179 -11.91 21.00 -5.79
C HIS A 179 -10.47 21.37 -5.37
N PRO A 180 -9.96 22.55 -5.77
CA PRO A 180 -8.59 22.97 -5.44
C PRO A 180 -8.38 23.14 -3.94
N GLU A 181 -9.41 23.57 -3.19
CA GLU A 181 -9.38 23.70 -1.73
C GLU A 181 -9.17 22.38 -0.99
N ARG A 182 -9.65 21.25 -1.54
CA ARG A 182 -9.43 19.93 -0.95
C ARG A 182 -7.99 19.46 -1.13
N LEU A 183 -7.34 19.88 -2.21
CA LEU A 183 -5.97 19.49 -2.55
C LEU A 183 -4.93 20.50 -2.08
N ASN A 184 -5.38 21.67 -1.60
CA ASN A 184 -4.54 22.85 -1.35
C ASN A 184 -3.59 23.14 -2.52
N MET A 185 -4.06 22.90 -3.75
CA MET A 185 -3.24 22.97 -4.96
C MET A 185 -4.11 23.39 -6.14
N LYS A 186 -3.60 24.33 -6.94
CA LYS A 186 -4.19 24.67 -8.23
C LYS A 186 -3.81 23.60 -9.25
N PHE A 187 -4.80 22.93 -9.84
CA PHE A 187 -4.57 21.79 -10.73
C PHE A 187 -4.22 22.25 -12.17
N GLU A 188 -2.99 22.74 -12.36
CA GLU A 188 -2.46 23.20 -13.66
C GLU A 188 -1.07 22.59 -13.94
N PRO A 189 -1.00 21.29 -14.30
CA PRO A 189 0.29 20.62 -14.50
C PRO A 189 1.08 21.23 -15.66
N ARG A 190 2.38 21.48 -15.47
CA ARG A 190 3.29 21.76 -16.59
C ARG A 190 3.76 20.48 -17.27
N HIS A 191 3.95 19.42 -16.48
CA HIS A 191 4.38 18.11 -16.95
C HIS A 191 3.41 17.05 -16.43
N VAL A 192 3.00 16.15 -17.33
CA VAL A 192 2.17 15.00 -17.00
C VAL A 192 2.90 13.73 -17.43
N MET A 193 3.15 12.82 -16.50
CA MET A 193 3.68 11.49 -16.82
C MET A 193 2.59 10.44 -16.66
N SER A 194 2.38 9.63 -17.69
CA SER A 194 1.45 8.49 -17.63
C SER A 194 1.97 7.29 -18.43
N ASP A 195 1.22 6.20 -18.39
CA ASP A 195 1.37 5.14 -19.37
C ASP A 195 0.94 5.58 -20.78
N PHE A 196 1.00 4.65 -21.73
CA PHE A 196 0.65 4.85 -23.14
C PHE A 196 -0.84 4.58 -23.42
N GLU A 197 -1.72 4.72 -22.42
CA GLU A 197 -3.15 4.52 -22.59
C GLU A 197 -3.75 5.70 -23.37
N MET A 198 -4.18 5.44 -24.61
CA MET A 198 -4.65 6.50 -25.54
C MET A 198 -5.85 7.28 -25.01
N SER A 199 -6.75 6.64 -24.26
CA SER A 199 -7.92 7.31 -23.70
C SER A 199 -7.53 8.36 -22.65
N LEU A 200 -6.56 8.03 -21.80
CA LEU A 200 -5.98 8.94 -20.80
C LEU A 200 -5.19 10.08 -21.47
N ILE A 201 -4.34 9.78 -22.46
CA ILE A 201 -3.58 10.80 -23.20
C ILE A 201 -4.53 11.81 -23.87
N LYS A 202 -5.62 11.33 -24.49
CA LYS A 202 -6.64 12.21 -25.09
C LYS A 202 -7.31 13.11 -24.04
N ALA A 203 -7.70 12.54 -22.89
CA ALA A 203 -8.31 13.29 -21.81
C ALA A 203 -7.37 14.38 -21.25
N ILE A 204 -6.10 14.04 -21.02
CA ILE A 204 -5.07 14.99 -20.54
C ILE A 204 -4.90 16.13 -21.54
N LYS A 205 -4.80 15.85 -22.84
CA LYS A 205 -4.64 16.91 -23.86
C LYS A 205 -5.86 17.83 -23.97
N GLN A 206 -7.06 17.27 -23.80
CA GLN A 206 -8.29 18.04 -23.82
C GLN A 206 -8.38 18.96 -22.59
N LYS A 207 -7.99 18.46 -21.42
CA LYS A 207 -8.06 19.22 -20.16
C LYS A 207 -6.89 20.16 -19.93
N PHE A 208 -5.69 19.75 -20.33
CA PHE A 208 -4.45 20.49 -20.14
C PHE A 208 -3.67 20.56 -21.46
N PRO A 209 -4.15 21.36 -22.43
CA PRO A 209 -3.55 21.43 -23.76
C PRO A 209 -2.12 22.00 -23.76
N VAL A 210 -1.76 22.77 -22.73
CA VAL A 210 -0.43 23.36 -22.55
C VAL A 210 0.56 22.44 -21.81
N SER A 211 0.08 21.35 -21.21
CA SER A 211 0.95 20.44 -20.46
C SER A 211 1.81 19.61 -21.41
N MET A 212 3.08 19.45 -21.04
CA MET A 212 3.96 18.49 -21.70
C MET A 212 3.66 17.09 -21.18
N HIS A 213 3.17 16.23 -22.07
CA HIS A 213 2.93 14.82 -21.78
C HIS A 213 4.18 13.99 -22.04
N HIS A 214 4.56 13.19 -21.05
CA HIS A 214 5.69 12.27 -21.07
C HIS A 214 5.23 10.85 -20.80
N GLY A 215 5.68 9.92 -21.61
CA GLY A 215 5.46 8.49 -21.39
C GLY A 215 6.40 7.95 -20.33
N CYS A 216 5.91 7.00 -19.55
CA CYS A 216 6.75 6.33 -18.56
C CYS A 216 7.76 5.39 -19.23
N TYR A 217 9.07 5.62 -19.00
CA TYR A 217 10.15 4.78 -19.54
C TYR A 217 10.01 3.30 -19.15
N PHE A 218 9.62 3.04 -17.89
CA PHE A 218 9.36 1.68 -17.42
C PHE A 218 8.27 0.98 -18.26
N GLN A 219 7.16 1.67 -18.53
CA GLN A 219 6.07 1.10 -19.32
C GLN A 219 6.47 0.89 -20.77
N TYR A 220 7.34 1.74 -21.31
CA TYR A 220 7.90 1.60 -22.66
C TYR A 220 8.72 0.32 -22.76
N CYS A 221 9.70 0.12 -21.87
CA CYS A 221 10.51 -1.09 -21.83
C CYS A 221 9.67 -2.35 -21.58
N GLN A 222 8.72 -2.31 -20.63
CA GLN A 222 7.84 -3.45 -20.36
C GLN A 222 6.99 -3.81 -21.58
N SER A 223 6.55 -2.82 -22.36
CA SER A 223 5.77 -3.06 -23.57
C SER A 223 6.62 -3.69 -24.67
N LEU A 224 7.90 -3.33 -24.78
CA LEU A 224 8.85 -3.99 -25.67
C LEU A 224 9.10 -5.44 -25.23
N TYR A 225 9.32 -5.69 -23.94
CA TYR A 225 9.52 -7.05 -23.42
C TYR A 225 8.28 -7.94 -23.59
N LYS A 226 7.07 -7.40 -23.37
CA LYS A 226 5.82 -8.11 -23.69
C LYS A 226 5.74 -8.48 -25.17
N GLN A 227 6.28 -7.64 -26.06
CA GLN A 227 6.34 -7.99 -27.47
C GLN A 227 7.36 -9.10 -27.75
N VAL A 228 8.54 -9.06 -27.13
CA VAL A 228 9.53 -10.16 -27.18
C VAL A 228 8.87 -11.49 -26.79
N GLN A 229 8.09 -11.51 -25.71
CA GLN A 229 7.34 -12.69 -25.27
C GLN A 229 6.30 -13.15 -26.31
N ARG A 230 5.51 -12.22 -26.86
CA ARG A 230 4.48 -12.54 -27.88
C ARG A 230 5.06 -13.11 -29.17
N LEU A 231 6.27 -12.70 -29.54
CA LEU A 231 6.97 -13.19 -30.71
C LEU A 231 7.69 -14.53 -30.46
N GLY A 232 7.60 -15.10 -29.24
CA GLY A 232 8.29 -16.33 -28.89
C GLY A 232 9.79 -16.16 -28.64
N LEU A 233 10.28 -14.92 -28.54
CA LEU A 233 11.71 -14.58 -28.39
C LEU A 233 12.18 -14.59 -26.93
N ALA A 234 11.34 -14.98 -25.98
CA ALA A 234 11.67 -14.92 -24.55
C ALA A 234 12.88 -15.81 -24.18
N THR A 235 12.95 -17.02 -24.72
CA THR A 235 14.09 -17.93 -24.51
C THR A 235 15.35 -17.38 -25.19
N ALA A 236 15.25 -16.94 -26.45
CA ALA A 236 16.37 -16.33 -27.16
C ALA A 236 16.90 -15.07 -26.44
N TYR A 237 16.03 -14.24 -25.86
CA TYR A 237 16.45 -13.10 -25.05
C TYR A 237 17.28 -13.50 -23.81
N LEU A 238 16.99 -14.65 -23.21
CA LEU A 238 17.73 -15.17 -22.06
C LEU A 238 19.05 -15.83 -22.48
N ASP A 239 19.05 -16.60 -23.57
CA ASP A 239 20.15 -17.50 -23.91
C ASP A 239 21.11 -16.91 -24.96
N ASP A 240 20.62 -16.04 -25.86
CA ASP A 240 21.40 -15.45 -26.95
C ASP A 240 21.75 -13.97 -26.68
N GLU A 241 23.05 -13.66 -26.74
CA GLU A 241 23.56 -12.32 -26.45
C GLU A 241 23.14 -11.30 -27.51
N SER A 242 23.07 -11.69 -28.79
CA SER A 242 22.71 -10.79 -29.88
C SER A 242 21.24 -10.35 -29.80
N THR A 243 20.32 -11.29 -29.59
CA THR A 243 18.89 -11.04 -29.35
C THR A 243 18.70 -10.14 -28.12
N ARG A 244 19.41 -10.44 -27.04
CA ARG A 244 19.35 -9.65 -25.79
C ARG A 244 19.86 -8.23 -26.01
N LEU A 245 20.97 -8.07 -26.72
CA LEU A 245 21.55 -6.78 -27.05
C LEU A 245 20.59 -5.98 -27.93
N SER A 246 20.07 -6.56 -29.01
CA SER A 246 19.12 -5.90 -29.92
C SER A 246 17.87 -5.41 -29.19
N CYS A 247 17.30 -6.23 -28.29
CA CYS A 247 16.17 -5.83 -27.45
C CYS A 247 16.52 -4.68 -26.49
N ARG A 248 17.66 -4.75 -25.80
CA ARG A 248 18.09 -3.71 -24.84
C ARG A 248 18.49 -2.41 -25.52
N SER A 249 19.14 -2.49 -26.67
CA SER A 249 19.46 -1.35 -27.53
C SER A 249 18.20 -0.63 -28.00
N THR A 250 17.16 -1.38 -28.35
CA THR A 250 15.84 -0.82 -28.69
C THR A 250 15.18 -0.15 -27.48
N MET A 251 15.31 -0.72 -26.28
CA MET A 251 14.88 -0.07 -25.03
C MET A 251 15.67 1.22 -24.74
N ALA A 252 16.97 1.25 -25.05
CA ALA A 252 17.83 2.40 -24.85
C ALA A 252 17.50 3.59 -25.76
N LEU A 253 16.76 3.41 -26.86
CA LEU A 253 16.35 4.48 -27.77
C LEU A 253 15.62 5.64 -27.07
N ALA A 254 14.91 5.38 -25.97
CA ALA A 254 14.23 6.42 -25.21
C ALA A 254 15.21 7.39 -24.51
N LEU A 255 16.48 7.01 -24.39
CA LEU A 255 17.55 7.78 -23.75
C LEU A 255 18.40 8.55 -24.76
N LEU A 256 18.23 8.29 -26.07
CA LEU A 256 18.95 9.00 -27.13
C LEU A 256 18.36 10.40 -27.36
N PRO A 257 19.17 11.39 -27.79
CA PRO A 257 18.66 12.60 -28.43
C PRO A 257 17.63 12.25 -29.50
N ILE A 258 16.51 12.98 -29.52
CA ILE A 258 15.34 12.62 -30.34
C ILE A 258 15.66 12.64 -31.84
N GLU A 259 16.62 13.48 -32.23
CA GLU A 259 17.10 13.66 -33.60
C GLU A 259 17.83 12.43 -34.15
N LEU A 260 18.38 11.60 -33.27
CA LEU A 260 19.16 10.41 -33.64
C LEU A 260 18.32 9.15 -33.77
N ILE A 261 17.03 9.20 -33.39
CA ILE A 261 16.20 7.99 -33.26
C ILE A 261 15.99 7.28 -34.59
N GLU A 262 15.69 8.01 -35.66
CA GLU A 262 15.42 7.39 -36.97
C GLU A 262 16.65 6.67 -37.52
N GLU A 263 17.83 7.31 -37.42
CA GLU A 263 19.10 6.71 -37.81
C GLU A 263 19.45 5.50 -36.93
N ALA A 264 19.28 5.63 -35.61
CA ALA A 264 19.55 4.57 -34.66
C ALA A 264 18.67 3.33 -34.91
N VAL A 265 17.38 3.51 -35.20
CA VAL A 265 16.47 2.39 -35.49
C VAL A 265 16.92 1.64 -36.74
N LYS A 266 17.31 2.37 -37.79
CA LYS A 266 17.80 1.76 -39.03
C LYS A 266 19.07 0.95 -38.79
N LEU A 267 20.06 1.53 -38.09
CA LEU A 267 21.30 0.85 -37.74
C LEU A 267 21.05 -0.43 -36.92
N LEU A 268 20.14 -0.37 -35.95
CA LEU A 268 19.81 -1.54 -35.12
C LEU A 268 19.07 -2.63 -35.90
N GLU A 269 18.22 -2.27 -36.86
CA GLU A 269 17.54 -3.24 -37.72
C GLU A 269 18.54 -3.91 -38.69
N ASP A 270 19.44 -3.13 -39.28
CA ASP A 270 20.47 -3.61 -40.21
C ASP A 270 21.50 -4.54 -39.54
N ASP A 271 21.83 -4.29 -38.26
CA ASP A 271 22.76 -5.11 -37.44
C ASP A 271 22.08 -6.29 -36.74
N SER A 272 20.76 -6.45 -36.87
CA SER A 272 19.99 -7.48 -36.15
C SER A 272 19.92 -8.83 -36.86
N LEU A 273 19.70 -9.88 -36.06
CA LEU A 273 19.40 -11.22 -36.57
C LEU A 273 18.08 -11.23 -37.36
N PRO A 274 17.95 -12.06 -38.43
CA PRO A 274 16.72 -12.15 -39.23
C PRO A 274 15.45 -12.43 -38.40
N GLU A 275 15.58 -13.17 -37.30
CA GLU A 275 14.50 -13.50 -36.36
C GLU A 275 13.91 -12.24 -35.68
N MET A 276 14.66 -11.14 -35.61
CA MET A 276 14.23 -9.86 -35.04
C MET A 276 13.38 -9.01 -36.01
N ALA A 277 13.24 -9.41 -37.28
CA ALA A 277 12.52 -8.62 -38.29
C ALA A 277 11.08 -8.26 -37.86
N ASN A 278 10.36 -9.22 -37.24
CA ASN A 278 9.00 -8.97 -36.74
C ASN A 278 8.97 -8.03 -35.51
N PHE A 279 10.04 -8.04 -34.71
CA PHE A 279 10.18 -7.13 -33.58
C PHE A 279 10.40 -5.69 -34.06
N PHE A 280 11.31 -5.45 -35.02
CA PHE A 280 11.51 -4.11 -35.61
C PHE A 280 10.31 -3.63 -36.42
N LYS A 281 9.62 -4.53 -37.14
CA LYS A 281 8.34 -4.21 -37.79
C LYS A 281 7.30 -3.70 -36.78
N TYR A 282 7.15 -4.39 -35.65
CA TYR A 282 6.29 -3.91 -34.56
C TYR A 282 6.79 -2.57 -34.00
N PHE A 283 8.09 -2.43 -33.77
CA PHE A 283 8.68 -1.23 -33.19
C PHE A 283 8.37 0.01 -34.04
N LYS A 284 8.66 -0.05 -35.35
CA LYS A 284 8.39 1.06 -36.28
C LYS A 284 6.90 1.43 -36.32
N TYR A 285 6.02 0.43 -36.39
CA TYR A 285 4.59 0.69 -36.41
C TYR A 285 4.08 1.30 -35.08
N GLN A 286 4.45 0.72 -33.94
CA GLN A 286 3.91 1.12 -32.65
C GLN A 286 4.58 2.41 -32.10
N TRP A 287 5.90 2.51 -32.18
CA TRP A 287 6.71 3.54 -31.49
C TRP A 287 7.28 4.63 -32.41
N LEU A 288 7.20 4.48 -33.73
CA LEU A 288 7.46 5.61 -34.64
C LEU A 288 6.17 6.17 -35.23
N THR A 289 5.21 5.30 -35.59
CA THR A 289 3.97 5.73 -36.24
C THR A 289 2.83 6.03 -35.25
N ARG A 290 2.41 5.04 -34.44
CA ARG A 290 1.23 5.20 -33.56
C ARG A 290 1.49 6.08 -32.34
N VAL A 291 2.64 5.89 -31.69
CA VAL A 291 3.08 6.67 -30.53
C VAL A 291 4.45 7.27 -30.86
N PRO A 292 4.52 8.43 -31.53
CA PRO A 292 5.77 9.03 -31.98
C PRO A 292 6.79 9.29 -30.86
N PRO A 293 8.10 9.39 -31.19
CA PRO A 293 9.18 9.56 -30.22
C PRO A 293 8.98 10.64 -29.17
N LYS A 294 8.36 11.76 -29.53
CA LYS A 294 8.07 12.86 -28.59
C LYS A 294 7.25 12.46 -27.35
N TYR A 295 6.56 11.32 -27.37
CA TYR A 295 5.77 10.84 -26.23
C TYR A 295 6.49 9.82 -25.36
N TRP A 296 7.57 9.17 -25.81
CA TRP A 296 8.26 8.14 -25.03
C TRP A 296 9.74 8.40 -24.86
N ASN A 297 10.29 9.37 -25.60
CA ASN A 297 11.65 9.83 -25.40
C ASN A 297 11.76 10.59 -24.07
N VAL A 298 12.76 10.23 -23.28
CA VAL A 298 13.01 10.76 -21.93
C VAL A 298 14.46 11.24 -21.79
N SER A 299 15.16 11.45 -22.91
CA SER A 299 16.59 11.78 -22.95
C SER A 299 16.90 13.07 -22.18
N THR A 300 16.06 14.08 -22.38
CA THR A 300 16.15 15.42 -21.76
C THR A 300 15.50 15.49 -20.38
N LEU A 301 14.80 14.44 -19.95
CA LEU A 301 14.11 14.43 -18.66
C LEU A 301 15.07 14.08 -17.53
N GLU A 302 15.00 14.89 -16.48
CA GLU A 302 15.66 14.61 -15.20
C GLU A 302 15.08 13.37 -14.52
N PHE A 303 13.76 13.18 -14.62
CA PHE A 303 13.04 12.03 -14.06
C PHE A 303 12.34 11.25 -15.16
N ARG A 304 12.61 9.94 -15.23
CA ARG A 304 12.23 9.09 -16.38
C ARG A 304 11.23 8.01 -16.02
N THR A 305 11.02 7.74 -14.73
CA THR A 305 10.07 6.74 -14.22
C THR A 305 8.98 7.42 -13.41
N ASN A 306 7.80 6.80 -13.35
CA ASN A 306 6.68 7.25 -12.51
C ASN A 306 6.70 6.55 -11.13
N ASN A 307 7.86 6.01 -10.71
CA ASN A 307 7.96 5.22 -9.49
C ASN A 307 8.23 6.12 -8.28
N PHE A 308 7.18 6.42 -7.51
CA PHE A 308 7.31 7.15 -6.24
C PHE A 308 8.21 6.41 -5.22
N ALA A 309 8.41 5.09 -5.37
CA ALA A 309 9.21 4.30 -4.45
C ALA A 309 10.71 4.66 -4.45
N GLU A 310 11.20 5.30 -5.53
CA GLU A 310 12.60 5.74 -5.62
C GLU A 310 12.85 7.08 -4.90
N GLY A 311 11.83 7.77 -4.38
CA GLY A 311 12.01 8.93 -3.48
C GLY A 311 12.61 10.19 -4.12
N GLU A 312 12.97 10.15 -5.41
CA GLU A 312 13.61 11.27 -6.11
C GLU A 312 12.63 12.35 -6.60
N LEU A 313 11.33 12.05 -6.70
CA LEU A 313 10.31 12.98 -7.21
C LEU A 313 9.75 13.97 -6.17
N LEU A 314 10.06 13.78 -4.88
CA LEU A 314 9.44 14.56 -3.80
C LEU A 314 9.84 16.05 -3.75
N PRO A 315 11.08 16.46 -4.08
CA PRO A 315 11.44 17.89 -4.07
C PRO A 315 10.73 18.72 -5.14
N CYS A 316 10.08 18.10 -6.13
CA CYS A 316 9.50 18.77 -7.30
C CYS A 316 7.97 18.68 -7.38
N LEU A 317 7.30 18.24 -6.30
CA LEU A 317 5.84 18.08 -6.25
C LEU A 317 5.04 19.36 -6.52
N GLU A 318 5.67 20.53 -6.48
CA GLU A 318 5.03 21.79 -6.85
C GLU A 318 4.74 21.93 -8.37
N LYS A 319 5.32 21.10 -9.25
CA LYS A 319 5.30 21.35 -10.72
C LYS A 319 4.97 20.16 -11.62
N CYS A 320 4.90 18.94 -11.10
CA CYS A 320 4.72 17.72 -11.89
C CYS A 320 3.56 16.86 -11.36
N ILE A 321 2.69 16.40 -12.27
CA ILE A 321 1.64 15.43 -11.95
C ILE A 321 2.02 14.08 -12.55
N SER A 322 2.19 13.08 -11.70
CA SER A 322 2.35 11.68 -12.10
C SER A 322 1.01 10.98 -11.97
N VAL A 323 0.44 10.53 -13.10
CA VAL A 323 -0.73 9.65 -13.07
C VAL A 323 -0.21 8.21 -12.97
N PHE A 324 -0.38 7.61 -11.79
CA PHE A 324 0.18 6.31 -11.47
C PHE A 324 -0.67 5.17 -12.04
N SER A 325 -0.09 4.35 -12.92
CA SER A 325 -0.61 3.03 -13.30
C SER A 325 0.46 1.91 -13.15
N HIS A 326 1.39 2.07 -12.20
CA HIS A 326 2.59 1.22 -12.13
C HIS A 326 2.36 -0.16 -11.46
N THR A 327 2.88 -1.23 -12.07
CA THR A 327 2.86 -2.61 -11.56
C THR A 327 3.57 -2.78 -10.21
N GLY A 328 4.61 -2.01 -9.92
CA GLY A 328 5.36 -2.08 -8.65
C GLY A 328 4.58 -1.52 -7.44
N TRP A 329 3.89 -0.38 -7.60
CA TRP A 329 2.98 0.10 -6.54
C TRP A 329 1.79 -0.86 -6.43
N HIS A 330 1.22 -1.31 -7.55
CA HIS A 330 0.13 -2.29 -7.53
C HIS A 330 0.55 -3.60 -6.86
N ASN A 331 1.76 -4.11 -7.10
CA ASN A 331 2.26 -5.33 -6.46
C ASN A 331 2.44 -5.13 -4.95
N LYS A 332 3.10 -4.04 -4.54
CA LYS A 332 3.24 -3.68 -3.11
C LYS A 332 1.88 -3.49 -2.44
N PHE A 333 0.96 -2.81 -3.11
CA PHE A 333 -0.38 -2.54 -2.60
C PHE A 333 -1.22 -3.83 -2.52
N ASN A 334 -1.15 -4.70 -3.53
CA ASN A 334 -1.77 -6.02 -3.53
C ASN A 334 -1.25 -6.87 -2.37
N ASN A 335 0.07 -6.88 -2.14
CA ASN A 335 0.69 -7.54 -1.00
C ASN A 335 0.26 -6.92 0.34
N ARG A 336 -0.02 -5.62 0.39
CA ARG A 336 -0.58 -4.95 1.59
C ARG A 336 -2.04 -5.31 1.83
N VAL A 337 -2.82 -5.42 0.76
CA VAL A 337 -4.22 -5.85 0.82
C VAL A 337 -4.30 -7.29 1.32
N ASP A 338 -3.43 -8.17 0.80
CA ASP A 338 -3.24 -9.57 1.19
C ASP A 338 -4.56 -10.37 1.20
N LYS A 339 -5.40 -10.13 0.18
CA LYS A 339 -6.69 -10.77 -0.02
C LYS A 339 -7.06 -10.78 -1.50
N THR A 340 -7.55 -11.90 -2.00
CA THR A 340 -8.03 -12.06 -3.39
C THR A 340 -9.26 -11.20 -3.70
N HIS A 341 -10.17 -11.04 -2.72
CA HIS A 341 -11.40 -10.25 -2.84
C HIS A 341 -11.61 -9.38 -1.59
N PRO A 342 -10.90 -8.26 -1.45
CA PRO A 342 -11.14 -7.32 -0.35
C PRO A 342 -12.51 -6.66 -0.51
N ASN A 343 -13.20 -6.40 0.60
CA ASN A 343 -14.34 -5.49 0.59
C ASN A 343 -13.87 -4.02 0.56
N ILE A 344 -14.77 -3.09 0.26
CA ILE A 344 -14.46 -1.65 0.14
C ILE A 344 -13.83 -1.08 1.43
N TRP A 345 -14.26 -1.56 2.61
CA TRP A 345 -13.72 -1.11 3.89
C TRP A 345 -12.26 -1.51 4.09
N ARG A 346 -11.90 -2.74 3.68
CA ARG A 346 -10.52 -3.21 3.68
C ARG A 346 -9.66 -2.40 2.72
N LEU A 347 -10.21 -2.02 1.57
CA LEU A 347 -9.52 -1.14 0.63
C LEU A 347 -9.20 0.21 1.30
N PHE A 348 -10.18 0.87 1.93
CA PHE A 348 -9.96 2.15 2.61
C PHE A 348 -8.93 2.05 3.74
N GLU A 349 -8.95 0.98 4.56
CA GLU A 349 -7.90 0.75 5.56
C GLU A 349 -6.51 0.66 4.92
N CYS A 350 -6.38 -0.03 3.79
CA CYS A 350 -5.11 -0.18 3.10
C CYS A 350 -4.64 1.14 2.48
N LEU A 351 -5.55 1.95 1.94
CA LEU A 351 -5.25 3.29 1.42
C LEU A 351 -4.75 4.22 2.52
N GLN A 352 -5.41 4.27 3.69
CA GLN A 352 -4.95 5.04 4.85
C GLN A 352 -3.55 4.63 5.31
N ARG A 353 -3.23 3.33 5.27
CA ARG A 353 -1.87 2.85 5.61
C ARG A 353 -0.83 3.18 4.54
N GLU A 354 -1.23 3.32 3.27
CA GLU A 354 -0.33 3.74 2.20
C GLU A 354 -0.02 5.24 2.33
N GLU A 355 -1.01 6.08 2.64
CA GLU A 355 -0.82 7.49 3.02
C GLU A 355 0.19 7.61 4.17
N LEU A 356 -0.01 6.88 5.27
CA LEU A 356 0.92 6.87 6.40
C LEU A 356 2.36 6.52 5.97
N SER A 357 2.50 5.53 5.08
CA SER A 357 3.81 5.13 4.55
C SER A 357 4.45 6.24 3.72
N PHE A 358 3.66 6.98 2.93
CA PHE A 358 4.16 8.14 2.19
C PHE A 358 4.60 9.25 3.14
N ARG A 359 3.78 9.59 4.14
CA ARG A 359 4.10 10.62 5.14
C ARG A 359 5.39 10.31 5.90
N GLN A 360 5.64 9.05 6.25
CA GLN A 360 6.91 8.65 6.87
C GLN A 360 8.11 8.85 5.95
N GLN A 361 7.95 8.68 4.63
CA GLN A 361 9.02 8.94 3.67
C GLN A 361 9.26 10.45 3.50
N LEU A 362 8.18 11.23 3.47
CA LEU A 362 8.22 12.69 3.39
C LEU A 362 8.86 13.33 4.61
N GLY A 363 8.47 12.92 5.82
CA GLY A 363 9.06 13.41 7.06
C GLY A 363 10.57 13.17 7.12
N LYS A 364 11.07 12.05 6.58
CA LYS A 364 12.51 11.80 6.46
C LYS A 364 13.18 12.81 5.53
N ILE A 365 12.59 13.07 4.36
CA ILE A 365 13.14 14.00 3.36
C ILE A 365 13.12 15.45 3.88
N ASN A 366 12.02 15.90 4.48
CA ASN A 366 11.90 17.25 5.04
C ASN A 366 12.89 17.51 6.18
N CYS A 367 13.25 16.47 6.94
CA CYS A 367 14.30 16.54 7.95
C CYS A 367 15.73 16.46 7.37
N GLY A 368 15.89 16.56 6.05
CA GLY A 368 17.19 16.43 5.38
C GLY A 368 17.79 15.02 5.46
N MET A 369 17.04 14.02 5.94
CA MET A 369 17.46 12.63 5.85
C MET A 369 17.30 12.21 4.41
N GLN A 370 18.37 12.38 3.63
CA GLN A 370 18.47 11.73 2.34
C GLN A 370 18.24 10.24 2.59
N LYS A 371 17.26 9.64 1.89
CA LYS A 371 17.35 8.20 1.63
C LYS A 371 18.79 7.98 1.16
N LYS A 372 19.46 6.91 1.61
CA LYS A 372 20.62 6.41 0.86
C LYS A 372 20.12 6.28 -0.57
N THR A 373 20.39 7.26 -1.42
CA THR A 373 20.22 7.12 -2.85
C THR A 373 21.05 5.89 -3.13
N ASN A 374 20.41 4.81 -3.59
CA ASN A 374 21.20 3.67 -4.03
C ASN A 374 22.22 4.26 -5.01
N ASP A 375 23.52 4.13 -4.71
CA ASP A 375 24.62 4.76 -5.46
C ASP A 375 24.49 4.52 -6.99
N THR A 376 23.75 3.47 -7.34
CA THR A 376 23.24 3.10 -8.66
C THR A 376 22.54 4.21 -9.45
N CYS A 377 21.61 5.01 -8.90
CA CYS A 377 20.85 5.99 -9.72
C CYS A 377 21.71 7.17 -10.18
N CYS A 378 22.47 7.76 -9.25
CA CYS A 378 23.44 8.82 -9.54
C CYS A 378 24.52 8.32 -10.53
N SER A 379 24.96 7.07 -10.38
CA SER A 379 25.86 6.40 -11.31
C SER A 379 25.25 6.26 -12.72
N ILE A 380 24.00 5.80 -12.83
CA ILE A 380 23.27 5.69 -14.11
C ILE A 380 23.17 7.05 -14.82
N ARG A 381 22.77 8.11 -14.10
CA ARG A 381 22.67 9.46 -14.68
C ARG A 381 24.03 9.94 -15.20
N THR A 382 25.08 9.73 -14.41
CA THR A 382 26.44 10.12 -14.76
C THR A 382 26.95 9.36 -15.99
N GLN A 383 26.65 8.07 -16.11
CA GLN A 383 27.00 7.25 -17.27
C GLN A 383 26.30 7.74 -18.55
N ILE A 384 25.00 8.04 -18.48
CA ILE A 384 24.24 8.55 -19.64
C ILE A 384 24.82 9.88 -20.12
N VAL A 385 25.10 10.81 -19.20
CA VAL A 385 25.71 12.11 -19.55
C VAL A 385 27.10 11.92 -20.15
N THR A 386 27.90 11.00 -19.60
CA THR A 386 29.25 10.71 -20.09
C THR A 386 29.22 10.15 -21.52
N LEU A 387 28.37 9.16 -21.78
CA LEU A 387 28.21 8.57 -23.11
C LEU A 387 27.69 9.59 -24.13
N THR A 388 26.73 10.43 -23.74
CA THR A 388 26.20 11.50 -24.60
C THR A 388 27.32 12.46 -25.01
N LYS A 389 28.14 12.92 -24.06
CA LYS A 389 29.28 13.80 -24.35
C LYS A 389 30.32 13.15 -25.27
N ARG A 390 30.63 11.87 -25.04
CA ARG A 390 31.58 11.13 -25.91
C ARG A 390 31.07 11.03 -27.34
N HIS A 391 29.77 10.82 -27.53
CA HIS A 391 29.14 10.80 -28.85
C HIS A 391 29.16 12.19 -29.51
N GLU A 392 28.78 13.25 -28.78
CA GLU A 392 28.84 14.64 -29.27
C GLU A 392 30.26 15.05 -29.70
N GLN A 393 31.28 14.58 -28.96
CA GLN A 393 32.69 14.79 -29.26
C GLN A 393 33.24 13.84 -30.34
N LYS A 394 32.39 13.01 -30.95
CA LYS A 394 32.74 12.01 -31.98
C LYS A 394 33.81 11.01 -31.54
N GLN A 395 33.90 10.74 -30.24
CA GLN A 395 34.83 9.74 -29.67
C GLN A 395 34.28 8.32 -29.74
N ILE A 396 32.97 8.17 -29.94
CA ILE A 396 32.27 6.90 -30.14
C ILE A 396 31.27 7.08 -31.29
N THR A 397 31.04 6.00 -32.02
CA THR A 397 30.01 5.90 -33.06
C THR A 397 28.60 5.88 -32.44
N LEU A 398 27.56 6.10 -33.27
CA LEU A 398 26.17 6.00 -32.83
C LEU A 398 25.84 4.57 -32.32
N LEU A 399 26.36 3.54 -32.97
CA LEU A 399 26.16 2.15 -32.54
C LEU A 399 26.82 1.86 -31.18
N GLU A 400 28.07 2.30 -30.99
CA GLU A 400 28.76 2.20 -29.69
C GLU A 400 28.04 2.99 -28.59
N PHE A 401 27.46 4.14 -28.93
CA PHE A 401 26.65 4.92 -28.00
C PHE A 401 25.39 4.15 -27.57
N ILE A 402 24.65 3.57 -28.51
CA ILE A 402 23.45 2.77 -28.23
C ILE A 402 23.80 1.54 -27.38
N HIS A 403 24.88 0.82 -27.73
CA HIS A 403 25.35 -0.33 -26.97
C HIS A 403 25.81 0.05 -25.56
N GLY A 404 26.47 1.20 -25.38
CA GLY A 404 26.78 1.75 -24.07
C GLY A 404 25.53 1.99 -23.22
N LEU A 405 24.48 2.55 -23.82
CA LEU A 405 23.20 2.77 -23.12
C LEU A 405 22.45 1.47 -22.85
N SER A 406 22.55 0.45 -23.70
CA SER A 406 21.91 -0.86 -23.50
C SER A 406 22.43 -1.58 -22.25
N MET A 407 23.71 -1.38 -21.92
CA MET A 407 24.32 -1.88 -20.69
C MET A 407 23.74 -1.21 -19.43
N ILE A 408 23.33 0.05 -19.54
CA ILE A 408 22.63 0.76 -18.46
C ILE A 408 21.23 0.19 -18.25
N VAL A 409 20.53 -0.14 -19.34
CA VAL A 409 19.22 -0.84 -19.27
C VAL A 409 19.37 -2.18 -18.55
N ALA A 410 20.45 -2.91 -18.80
CA ALA A 410 20.73 -4.20 -18.15
C ALA A 410 20.91 -4.11 -16.63
N GLN A 411 21.49 -3.01 -16.14
CA GLN A 411 21.73 -2.79 -14.71
C GLN A 411 20.45 -2.44 -13.94
N ASN A 412 19.40 -2.02 -14.64
CA ASN A 412 18.11 -1.68 -14.04
C ASN A 412 17.19 -2.91 -14.02
N SER A 413 17.45 -3.82 -13.09
CA SER A 413 16.75 -5.12 -12.97
C SER A 413 15.23 -5.01 -12.85
N ALA A 414 14.71 -3.87 -12.39
CA ALA A 414 13.28 -3.60 -12.35
C ALA A 414 12.63 -3.51 -13.74
N ILE A 415 13.39 -3.16 -14.78
CA ILE A 415 12.87 -2.91 -16.14
C ILE A 415 12.58 -4.22 -16.91
N VAL A 416 13.20 -5.33 -16.51
CA VAL A 416 13.27 -6.57 -17.29
C VAL A 416 12.62 -7.77 -16.58
N LEU A 417 12.23 -7.65 -15.29
CA LEU A 417 11.62 -8.72 -14.49
C LEU A 417 10.20 -8.36 -14.01
#